data_AF-A0A7C3B4L8-F1
#
_entry.id   AF-A0A7C3B4L8-F1
#
_cell.length_a   1.000
_cell.length_b   1.000
_cell.length_c   1.000
_cell.angle_alpha   90.00
_cell.angle_beta   90.00
_cell.angle_gamma   90.00
#
_symmetry.space_group_name_H-M   'P 1'
#
loop_
_entity.id
_entity.type
_entity.pdbx_description
1 polymer ?
#
loop_
_entity_poly.entity_id
_entity_poly.type
_entity_poly.pdbx_seq_one_letter_code
_entity_poly.pdbx_strand_id
1 'polypeptide(L)'
;MADSKKPTKKGAGYDPISGAVSKKGTKKSLKSAEENLKATQKAQKEARRNKQEDIMRKKTHQDLINVAYKAADKLGIAPWVLLRAAEWGHFTEDRGALYKGPMIDDIETLDDEQKKALKEVLELD
;
A
#
# COMPACT_ATOMS: atom_id res chain seq x y z
N MET A 1 -76.38 12.79 -20.14
CA MET A 1 -75.29 13.63 -20.65
C MET A 1 -74.43 12.78 -21.58
N ALA A 2 -74.49 13.04 -22.89
CA ALA A 2 -73.44 13.71 -23.68
C ALA A 2 -72.25 12.77 -23.98
N ASP A 3 -72.18 12.23 -25.20
CA ASP A 3 -71.19 12.60 -26.25
C ASP A 3 -69.86 11.84 -26.06
N SER A 4 -69.15 11.27 -27.05
CA SER A 4 -69.25 11.24 -28.50
C SER A 4 -68.06 10.40 -29.04
N LYS A 5 -68.21 9.86 -30.26
CA LYS A 5 -67.15 9.65 -31.29
C LYS A 5 -66.07 8.56 -31.13
N LYS A 6 -66.19 7.54 -32.00
CA LYS A 6 -65.06 6.91 -32.74
C LYS A 6 -64.52 7.93 -33.77
N PRO A 7 -63.23 7.95 -34.17
CA PRO A 7 -62.81 7.13 -35.33
C PRO A 7 -61.30 6.72 -35.46
N THR A 8 -61.09 5.63 -36.21
CA THR A 8 -60.00 5.24 -37.17
C THR A 8 -58.49 5.56 -36.99
N LYS A 9 -57.63 4.54 -37.23
CA LYS A 9 -56.50 4.42 -38.21
C LYS A 9 -55.55 3.27 -37.78
N LYS A 10 -55.50 2.12 -38.46
CA LYS A 10 -54.60 1.72 -39.58
C LYS A 10 -53.13 2.16 -39.46
N GLY A 11 -52.22 1.18 -39.34
CA GLY A 11 -50.94 1.19 -40.07
C GLY A 11 -49.69 0.71 -39.33
N ALA A 12 -48.82 0.06 -40.11
CA ALA A 12 -47.39 -0.20 -39.92
C ALA A 12 -46.99 -1.36 -38.99
N GLY A 13 -46.59 -2.47 -39.64
CA GLY A 13 -45.84 -3.55 -39.03
C GLY A 13 -44.38 -3.18 -38.77
N TYR A 14 -43.74 -4.00 -37.94
CA TYR A 14 -42.30 -4.25 -37.98
C TYR A 14 -42.07 -5.70 -37.53
N ASP A 15 -41.46 -6.45 -38.43
CA ASP A 15 -40.81 -7.74 -38.18
C ASP A 15 -39.59 -7.57 -37.24
N PRO A 16 -39.14 -8.65 -36.58
CA PRO A 16 -38.19 -8.60 -35.47
C PRO A 16 -36.74 -8.39 -35.93
N ILE A 17 -36.05 -7.39 -35.37
CA ILE A 17 -34.61 -7.20 -35.61
C ILE A 17 -33.80 -7.93 -34.54
N SER A 18 -33.28 -9.07 -34.96
CA SER A 18 -32.01 -9.70 -34.61
C SER A 18 -31.01 -8.82 -33.84
N GLY A 19 -30.53 -9.32 -32.71
CA GLY A 19 -29.40 -8.74 -31.99
C GLY A 19 -28.78 -9.76 -31.06
N ALA A 20 -28.09 -10.75 -31.63
CA ALA A 20 -27.24 -11.68 -30.88
C ALA A 20 -26.20 -10.89 -30.07
N VAL A 21 -26.46 -10.71 -28.77
CA VAL A 21 -25.44 -10.19 -27.85
C VAL A 21 -24.40 -11.30 -27.61
N SER A 22 -23.32 -11.20 -28.38
CA SER A 22 -22.09 -11.96 -28.19
C SER A 22 -21.56 -11.79 -26.76
N LYS A 23 -21.97 -12.69 -25.86
CA LYS A 23 -21.29 -12.92 -24.57
C LYS A 23 -19.99 -13.67 -24.80
N LYS A 24 -18.97 -13.02 -25.36
CA LYS A 24 -17.61 -13.60 -25.45
C LYS A 24 -16.54 -12.51 -25.47
N GLY A 25 -16.42 -11.74 -24.38
CA GLY A 25 -15.40 -10.69 -24.29
C GLY A 25 -14.77 -10.45 -22.91
N THR A 26 -15.34 -10.98 -21.82
CA THR A 26 -14.98 -10.47 -20.48
C THR A 26 -13.75 -11.12 -19.83
N LYS A 27 -13.24 -12.24 -20.35
CA LYS A 27 -12.13 -12.96 -19.67
C LYS A 27 -10.72 -12.46 -19.98
N LYS A 28 -10.50 -11.70 -21.07
CA LYS A 28 -9.16 -11.23 -21.48
C LYS A 28 -8.79 -9.86 -20.88
N SER A 29 -9.78 -9.01 -20.61
CA SER A 29 -9.59 -7.66 -20.06
C SER A 29 -9.23 -7.66 -18.56
N LEU A 30 -9.75 -8.60 -17.77
CA LEU A 30 -9.47 -8.70 -16.34
C LEU A 30 -8.01 -9.07 -16.04
N LYS A 31 -7.41 -9.98 -16.81
CA LYS A 31 -5.99 -10.36 -16.65
C LYS A 31 -5.05 -9.17 -16.88
N SER A 32 -5.25 -8.37 -17.93
CA SER A 32 -4.40 -7.19 -18.19
C SER A 32 -4.59 -6.04 -17.19
N ALA A 33 -5.77 -5.92 -16.57
CA ALA A 33 -6.00 -4.93 -15.50
C ALA A 33 -5.36 -5.35 -14.17
N GLU A 34 -5.49 -6.63 -13.78
CA GLU A 34 -4.81 -7.17 -12.60
C GLU A 34 -3.28 -7.15 -12.74
N GLU A 35 -2.76 -7.42 -13.93
CA GLU A 35 -1.31 -7.41 -14.21
C GLU A 35 -0.74 -5.99 -14.18
N ASN A 36 -1.47 -4.99 -14.71
CA ASN A 36 -1.10 -3.59 -14.58
C ASN A 36 -1.17 -3.10 -13.12
N LEU A 37 -2.23 -3.43 -12.38
CA LEU A 37 -2.35 -3.10 -10.96
C LEU A 37 -1.19 -3.68 -10.14
N LYS A 38 -0.81 -4.94 -10.39
CA LYS A 38 0.34 -5.59 -9.76
C LYS A 38 1.66 -4.92 -10.13
N ALA A 39 1.85 -4.53 -11.39
CA ALA A 39 3.05 -3.81 -11.83
C ALA A 39 3.16 -2.42 -11.17
N THR A 40 2.05 -1.68 -11.09
CA THR A 40 2.02 -0.36 -10.42
C THR A 40 2.26 -0.48 -8.92
N GLN A 41 1.64 -1.46 -8.25
CA GLN A 41 1.87 -1.73 -6.83
C GLN A 41 3.32 -2.15 -6.54
N LYS A 42 3.91 -2.97 -7.41
CA LYS A 42 5.32 -3.37 -7.30
C LYS A 42 6.26 -2.18 -7.46
N ALA A 43 6.06 -1.34 -8.47
CA ALA A 43 6.86 -0.13 -8.68
C ALA A 43 6.74 0.85 -7.50
N GLN A 44 5.54 1.03 -6.94
CA GLN A 44 5.33 1.86 -5.75
C GLN A 44 6.01 1.28 -4.50
N LYS A 45 5.96 -0.05 -4.32
CA LYS A 45 6.65 -0.73 -3.23
C LYS A 45 8.17 -0.61 -3.34
N GLU A 46 8.71 -0.78 -4.55
CA GLU A 46 10.15 -0.60 -4.84
C GLU A 46 10.59 0.85 -4.61
N ALA A 47 9.79 1.84 -5.03
CA ALA A 47 10.09 3.25 -4.78
C ALA A 47 10.12 3.58 -3.28
N ARG A 48 9.16 3.08 -2.50
CA ARG A 48 9.14 3.23 -1.03
C ARG A 48 10.34 2.56 -0.38
N ARG A 49 10.69 1.34 -0.83
CA ARG A 49 11.86 0.62 -0.34
C ARG A 49 13.16 1.36 -0.64
N ASN A 50 13.31 1.91 -1.85
CA ASN A 50 14.49 2.68 -2.22
C ASN A 50 14.63 3.96 -1.39
N LYS A 51 13.50 4.66 -1.12
CA LYS A 51 13.50 5.84 -0.24
C LYS A 51 13.90 5.47 1.19
N GLN A 52 13.36 4.37 1.69
CA GLN A 52 13.73 3.85 3.01
C GLN A 52 15.21 3.47 3.08
N GLU A 53 15.73 2.80 2.06
CA GLU A 53 17.13 2.43 1.99
C GLU A 53 18.06 3.64 2.00
N ASP A 54 17.79 4.66 1.20
CA ASP A 54 18.58 5.89 1.17
C ASP A 54 18.60 6.59 2.53
N ILE A 55 17.45 6.71 3.19
CA ILE A 55 17.34 7.33 4.51
C ILE A 55 18.08 6.49 5.55
N MET A 56 17.80 5.19 5.61
CA MET A 56 18.38 4.28 6.62
C MET A 56 19.91 4.22 6.51
N ARG A 57 20.46 4.11 5.29
CA ARG A 57 21.93 4.04 5.08
C ARG A 57 22.67 5.33 5.42
N LYS A 58 21.97 6.47 5.46
CA LYS A 58 22.54 7.77 5.88
C LYS A 58 22.46 7.99 7.39
N LYS A 59 21.70 7.18 8.13
CA LYS A 59 21.60 7.28 9.57
C LYS A 59 22.77 6.58 10.24
N THR A 60 23.29 7.23 11.28
CA THR A 60 24.24 6.60 12.19
C THR A 60 23.54 5.67 13.15
N HIS A 61 24.29 4.78 13.77
CA HIS A 61 23.84 3.99 14.91
C HIS A 61 23.28 4.89 16.04
N GLN A 62 23.89 6.04 16.31
CA GLN A 62 23.38 7.02 17.27
C GLN A 62 22.00 7.57 16.87
N ASP A 63 21.80 7.86 15.58
CA ASP A 63 20.49 8.32 15.09
C ASP A 63 19.42 7.25 15.29
N LEU A 64 19.73 5.99 14.98
CA LEU A 64 18.80 4.87 15.15
C LEU A 64 18.50 4.59 16.63
N ILE A 65 19.48 4.76 17.52
CA ILE A 65 19.23 4.74 18.96
C ILE A 65 18.22 5.85 19.32
N ASN A 66 18.47 7.10 18.93
CA ASN A 66 17.57 8.21 19.22
C ASN A 66 16.15 7.99 18.65
N VAL A 67 16.05 7.40 17.46
CA VAL A 67 14.79 7.01 16.83
C VAL A 67 14.06 5.97 17.67
N ALA A 68 14.75 4.94 18.15
CA ALA A 68 14.17 3.92 19.03
C ALA A 68 13.65 4.54 20.35
N TYR A 69 14.37 5.50 20.94
CA TYR A 69 13.88 6.21 22.13
C TYR A 69 12.57 6.97 21.84
N LYS A 70 12.51 7.73 20.74
CA LYS A 70 11.31 8.48 20.35
C LYS A 70 10.13 7.56 19.98
N ALA A 71 10.40 6.47 19.28
CA ALA A 71 9.37 5.50 18.91
C ALA A 71 8.82 4.75 20.14
N ALA A 72 9.71 4.40 21.09
CA ALA A 72 9.31 3.76 22.32
C ALA A 72 8.47 4.67 23.22
N ASP A 73 8.81 5.96 23.29
CA ASP A 73 8.01 6.98 24.00
C ASP A 73 6.56 7.04 23.45
N LYS A 74 6.39 7.05 22.13
CA LYS A 74 5.06 7.01 21.48
C LYS A 74 4.25 5.76 21.80
N LEU A 75 4.93 4.61 21.91
CA LEU A 75 4.32 3.33 22.22
C LEU A 75 4.13 3.10 23.72
N GLY A 76 4.68 3.97 24.59
CA GLY A 76 4.68 3.78 26.03
C GLY A 76 5.49 2.57 26.51
N ILE A 77 6.47 2.12 25.72
CA ILE A 77 7.32 0.96 26.04
C ILE A 77 8.75 1.39 26.37
N ALA A 78 9.54 0.48 26.93
CA ALA A 78 10.95 0.75 27.18
C ALA A 78 11.76 0.72 25.86
N PRO A 79 12.68 1.68 25.62
CA PRO A 79 13.48 1.75 24.38
C PRO A 79 14.30 0.50 24.07
N TRP A 80 14.81 -0.19 25.10
CA TRP A 80 15.58 -1.42 24.91
C TRP A 80 14.78 -2.53 24.22
N VAL A 81 13.44 -2.49 24.29
CA VAL A 81 12.57 -3.47 23.63
C VAL A 81 12.71 -3.32 22.12
N LEU A 82 12.64 -2.09 21.59
CA LEU A 82 12.85 -1.82 20.17
C LEU A 82 14.29 -2.08 19.74
N LEU A 83 15.27 -1.67 20.55
CA LEU A 83 16.69 -1.91 20.25
C LEU A 83 17.00 -3.41 20.17
N ARG A 84 16.42 -4.23 21.06
CA ARG A 84 16.61 -5.68 21.04
C ARG A 84 15.88 -6.32 19.86
N ALA A 85 14.62 -5.93 19.63
CA ALA A 85 13.82 -6.46 18.53
C ALA A 85 14.48 -6.17 17.19
N ALA A 86 14.98 -4.95 16.97
CA ALA A 86 15.67 -4.57 15.73
C ALA A 86 17.13 -5.05 15.64
N GLU A 87 17.62 -5.82 16.63
CA GLU A 87 19.02 -6.22 16.79
C GLU A 87 20.02 -5.05 16.89
N TRP A 88 19.55 -3.86 17.25
CA TRP A 88 20.35 -2.63 17.42
C TRP A 88 21.05 -2.53 18.79
N GLY A 89 21.00 -3.57 19.61
CA GLY A 89 21.62 -3.56 20.95
C GLY A 89 23.12 -3.27 20.95
N HIS A 90 23.83 -3.60 19.87
CA HIS A 90 25.28 -3.38 19.71
C HIS A 90 25.64 -1.99 19.16
N PHE A 91 24.66 -1.17 18.78
CA PHE A 91 24.90 0.17 18.22
C PHE A 91 25.61 1.12 19.17
N THR A 92 25.55 0.84 20.47
CA THR A 92 26.25 1.64 21.48
C THR A 92 27.76 1.48 21.43
N GLU A 93 28.26 0.39 20.83
CA GLU A 93 29.69 0.09 20.70
C GLU A 93 30.35 0.91 19.58
N ASP A 94 29.59 1.19 18.50
CA ASP A 94 30.04 2.04 17.40
C ASP A 94 28.94 3.01 16.96
N ARG A 95 28.72 4.04 17.78
CA ARG A 95 27.64 5.02 17.59
C ARG A 95 27.78 5.84 16.31
N GLY A 96 29.00 6.02 15.82
CA GLY A 96 29.31 6.83 14.64
C GLY A 96 29.16 6.10 13.31
N ALA A 97 29.10 4.75 13.33
CA ALA A 97 28.94 3.97 12.13
C ALA A 97 27.58 4.18 11.46
N LEU A 98 27.60 4.16 10.12
CA LEU A 98 26.40 4.17 9.30
C LEU A 98 25.69 2.82 9.35
N TYR A 99 24.36 2.87 9.38
CA TYR A 99 23.54 1.67 9.38
C TYR A 99 23.65 0.88 8.07
N LYS A 100 23.86 -0.42 8.20
CA LYS A 100 23.99 -1.37 7.08
C LYS A 100 23.05 -2.58 7.19
N GLY A 101 22.14 -2.56 8.16
CA GLY A 101 21.22 -3.66 8.42
C GLY A 101 19.97 -3.66 7.51
N PRO A 102 19.00 -4.55 7.81
CA PRO A 102 17.75 -4.65 7.06
C PRO A 102 16.87 -3.40 7.13
N MET A 103 15.94 -3.25 6.20
CA MET A 103 14.93 -2.19 6.30
C MET A 103 13.95 -2.48 7.42
N ILE A 104 13.31 -1.46 8.00
CA ILE A 104 12.39 -1.62 9.13
C ILE A 104 11.25 -2.61 8.80
N ASP A 105 10.75 -2.58 7.56
CA ASP A 105 9.70 -3.50 7.13
C ASP A 105 10.18 -4.96 7.02
N ASP A 106 11.47 -5.17 6.73
CA ASP A 106 12.12 -6.47 6.59
C ASP A 106 12.54 -7.08 7.95
N ILE A 107 12.42 -6.35 9.06
CA ILE A 107 12.72 -6.87 10.41
C ILE A 107 11.51 -7.66 10.93
N GLU A 108 11.60 -9.00 10.95
CA GLU A 108 10.48 -9.88 11.33
C GLU A 108 10.15 -9.87 12.83
N THR A 109 11.14 -9.52 13.64
CA THR A 109 11.04 -9.42 15.10
C THR A 109 10.33 -8.16 15.59
N LEU A 110 10.04 -7.21 14.70
CA LEU A 110 9.24 -6.03 15.01
C LEU A 110 7.77 -6.25 14.61
N ASP A 111 6.86 -5.96 15.52
CA ASP A 111 5.42 -5.94 15.24
C ASP A 111 5.03 -4.73 14.37
N ASP A 112 3.86 -4.77 13.76
CA ASP A 112 3.37 -3.70 12.86
C ASP A 112 3.32 -2.32 13.55
N GLU A 113 2.91 -2.27 14.83
CA GLU A 113 2.88 -1.02 15.61
C GLU A 113 4.29 -0.47 15.84
N GLN A 114 5.27 -1.34 16.09
CA GLN A 114 6.66 -0.96 16.30
C GLN A 114 7.30 -0.46 15.00
N LYS A 115 7.06 -1.17 13.89
CA LYS A 115 7.49 -0.74 12.56
C LYS A 115 6.91 0.61 12.19
N LYS A 116 5.62 0.82 12.47
CA LYS A 116 4.94 2.09 12.20
C LYS A 116 5.54 3.23 13.03
N ALA A 117 5.72 3.04 14.34
CA ALA A 117 6.29 4.08 15.20
C ALA A 117 7.71 4.48 14.77
N LEU A 118 8.56 3.52 14.39
CA LEU A 118 9.90 3.78 13.87
C LEU A 118 9.86 4.55 12.54
N LYS A 119 8.99 4.12 11.61
CA LYS A 119 8.82 4.80 10.31
C LYS A 119 8.33 6.23 10.46
N GLU A 120 7.40 6.49 11.38
CA GLU A 120 6.88 7.83 11.64
C GLU A 120 7.99 8.77 12.16
N VAL A 121 8.87 8.28 13.05
CA VAL A 121 10.00 9.07 13.55
C VAL A 121 11.07 9.30 12.48
N LEU A 122 11.20 8.40 11.51
CA LEU A 122 12.13 8.49 10.38
C LEU A 122 11.54 9.19 9.15
N GLU A 123 10.31 9.70 9.22
CA GLU A 123 9.60 10.37 8.11
C GLU A 123 9.48 9.46 6.87
N LEU A 124 9.25 8.17 7.12
CA LEU A 124 9.10 7.10 6.12
C LEU A 124 7.64 6.72 5.84
N ASP A 125 6.68 7.27 6.59
CA ASP A 125 5.23 7.07 6.41
C ASP A 125 4.69 7.87 5.21
#